data_AF-A0A436GPS1-F1
#
_entry.id   AF-A0A436GPS1-F1
#
_cell.length_a   1.000
_cell.length_b   1.000
_cell.length_c   1.000
_cell.angle_alpha   90.00
_cell.angle_beta   90.00
_cell.angle_gamma   90.00
#
_symmetry.space_group_name_H-M   'P 1'
#
loop_
_entity.id
_entity.type
_entity.pdbx_description
1 polymer ?
#
loop_
_entity_poly.entity_id
_entity_poly.type
_entity_poly.pdbx_seq_one_letter_code
_entity_poly.pdbx_strand_id
1 'polypeptide(L)'
;MKKIILTDGGMGQELVRRSKSEPTPLWSARVLIDEPDLVRDLHAEFIRAGARVITINTYSATPERLAREGAEDLFKPLQKRGIELARQARDEAGDAAIAGCLSPLFGS
;
A
#
# COMPACT_ATOMS: atom_id res chain seq x y z
N MET A 1 23.53 14.38 18.16
CA MET A 1 22.08 14.45 17.82
C MET A 1 21.62 13.08 17.36
N LYS A 2 20.40 12.65 17.71
CA LYS A 2 19.83 11.40 17.20
C LYS A 2 19.25 11.62 15.79
N LYS A 3 19.49 10.69 14.87
CA LYS A 3 18.88 10.69 13.54
C LYS A 3 17.43 10.21 13.65
N ILE A 4 16.48 11.06 13.28
CA ILE A 4 15.05 10.74 13.24
C ILE A 4 14.69 10.32 11.81
N ILE A 5 13.91 9.26 11.67
CA ILE A 5 13.39 8.77 10.38
C ILE A 5 11.88 8.94 10.41
N LEU A 6 11.34 9.68 9.46
CA LEU A 6 9.90 9.83 9.29
C LEU A 6 9.36 8.69 8.41
N THR A 7 8.28 8.05 8.84
CA THR A 7 7.53 7.08 8.04
C THR A 7 6.36 7.76 7.34
N ASP A 8 5.71 7.03 6.43
CA ASP A 8 4.44 7.42 5.85
C ASP A 8 3.27 7.36 6.85
N GLY A 9 2.10 7.82 6.40
CA GLY A 9 0.86 7.85 7.17
C GLY A 9 -0.15 6.78 6.73
N GLY A 10 -1.41 6.97 7.15
CA GLY A 10 -2.49 6.01 6.89
C GLY A 10 -2.96 5.99 5.43
N MET A 11 -2.52 5.00 4.66
CA MET A 11 -2.94 4.80 3.26
C MET A 11 -4.45 4.54 3.13
N GLY A 12 -5.01 3.64 3.95
CA GLY A 12 -6.40 3.18 3.78
C GLY A 12 -7.44 4.30 3.81
N GLN A 13 -7.37 5.21 4.78
CA GLN A 13 -8.33 6.31 4.90
C GLN A 13 -8.22 7.31 3.75
N GLU A 14 -6.99 7.63 3.32
CA GLU A 14 -6.77 8.53 2.19
C GLU A 14 -7.25 7.93 0.87
N LEU A 15 -7.01 6.63 0.66
CA LEU A 15 -7.50 5.92 -0.51
C LEU A 15 -9.05 5.88 -0.51
N VAL A 16 -9.71 5.67 0.63
CA VAL A 16 -11.20 5.66 0.72
C VAL A 16 -11.77 7.03 0.36
N ARG A 17 -11.10 8.12 0.77
CA ARG A 17 -11.54 9.49 0.46
C ARG A 17 -11.43 9.85 -1.01
N ARG A 18 -10.50 9.24 -1.74
CA ARG A 18 -10.14 9.62 -3.11
C ARG A 18 -10.63 8.65 -4.17
N SER A 19 -10.84 7.38 -3.79
CA SER A 19 -11.38 6.35 -4.68
C SER A 19 -12.82 6.68 -5.06
N LYS A 20 -13.18 6.35 -6.30
CA LYS A 20 -14.57 6.44 -6.79
C LYS A 20 -15.36 5.16 -6.52
N SER A 21 -14.71 4.13 -6.02
CA SER A 21 -15.26 2.80 -5.79
C SER A 21 -15.74 2.67 -4.34
N GLU A 22 -16.84 1.95 -4.14
CA GLU A 22 -17.38 1.73 -2.81
C GLU A 22 -16.48 0.76 -2.01
N PRO A 23 -16.21 1.02 -0.71
CA PRO A 23 -15.39 0.15 0.11
C PRO A 23 -16.03 -1.23 0.29
N THR A 24 -15.34 -2.27 -0.16
CA THR A 24 -15.66 -3.68 0.08
C THR A 24 -14.63 -4.30 1.04
N PRO A 25 -14.89 -5.48 1.63
CA PRO A 25 -13.91 -6.17 2.48
C PRO A 25 -12.54 -6.38 1.81
N LEU A 26 -12.52 -6.56 0.49
CA LEU A 26 -11.30 -6.70 -0.32
C LEU A 26 -10.80 -5.39 -0.94
N TRP A 27 -11.48 -4.27 -0.74
CA TRP A 27 -11.20 -3.05 -1.49
C TRP A 27 -9.75 -2.58 -1.35
N SER A 28 -9.16 -2.69 -0.17
CA SER A 28 -7.76 -2.28 0.06
C SER A 28 -6.74 -3.15 -0.67
N ALA A 29 -7.08 -4.40 -0.95
CA ALA A 29 -6.27 -5.27 -1.80
C ALA A 29 -6.54 -4.96 -3.28
N ARG A 30 -7.80 -4.75 -3.64
CA ARG A 30 -8.23 -4.54 -5.03
C ARG A 30 -7.81 -3.20 -5.62
N VAL A 31 -7.69 -2.15 -4.79
CA VAL A 31 -7.23 -0.82 -5.20
C VAL A 31 -5.84 -0.85 -5.86
N LEU A 32 -4.99 -1.83 -5.53
CA LEU A 32 -3.70 -2.07 -6.19
C LEU A 32 -3.83 -2.43 -7.68
N ILE A 33 -4.96 -3.04 -8.06
CA ILE A 33 -5.28 -3.49 -9.42
C ILE A 33 -6.18 -2.47 -10.12
N ASP A 34 -7.24 -2.05 -9.43
CA ASP A 34 -8.32 -1.26 -10.02
C ASP A 34 -7.98 0.24 -10.11
N GLU A 35 -7.26 0.79 -9.12
CA GLU A 35 -6.89 2.20 -9.03
C GLU A 35 -5.40 2.39 -8.66
N PRO A 36 -4.47 1.78 -9.41
CA PRO A 36 -3.06 1.75 -9.05
C PRO A 36 -2.39 3.13 -8.99
N ASP A 37 -2.82 4.05 -9.86
CA ASP A 37 -2.31 5.41 -9.90
C ASP A 37 -2.57 6.13 -8.57
N LEU A 38 -3.74 5.89 -7.95
CA LEU A 38 -4.09 6.44 -6.65
C LEU A 38 -3.09 6.02 -5.56
N VAL A 39 -2.69 4.74 -5.57
CA VAL A 39 -1.74 4.19 -4.59
C VAL A 39 -0.33 4.74 -4.83
N ARG A 40 0.13 4.81 -6.09
CA ARG A 40 1.41 5.40 -6.45
C ARG A 40 1.47 6.87 -6.04
N ASP A 41 0.46 7.65 -6.41
CA ASP A 41 0.44 9.09 -6.19
C ASP A 41 0.42 9.40 -4.69
N LEU A 42 -0.29 8.60 -3.89
CA LEU A 42 -0.32 8.75 -2.44
C LEU A 42 1.03 8.41 -1.78
N HIS A 43 1.73 7.36 -2.23
CA HIS A 43 3.11 7.12 -1.80
C HIS A 43 4.02 8.31 -2.15
N ALA A 44 3.89 8.84 -3.37
CA ALA A 44 4.68 9.96 -3.83
C ALA A 44 4.40 11.25 -3.02
N GLU A 45 3.15 11.46 -2.61
CA GLU A 45 2.78 12.55 -1.69
C GLU A 45 3.43 12.40 -0.31
N PHE A 46 3.45 11.20 0.29
CA PHE A 46 4.14 10.98 1.56
C PHE A 46 5.65 11.24 1.45
N ILE A 47 6.28 10.82 0.34
CA ILE A 47 7.69 11.09 0.10
C ILE A 47 7.94 12.59 -0.02
N ARG A 48 7.12 13.32 -0.81
CA ARG A 48 7.20 14.78 -0.93
C ARG A 48 6.97 15.50 0.40
N ALA A 49 6.14 14.94 1.28
CA ALA A 49 5.90 15.46 2.63
C ALA A 49 7.05 15.20 3.62
N GLY A 50 8.06 14.42 3.22
CA GLY A 50 9.27 14.18 4.01
C GLY A 50 9.41 12.76 4.58
N ALA A 51 8.53 11.82 4.22
CA ALA A 51 8.69 10.42 4.59
C ALA A 51 10.00 9.86 3.99
N ARG A 52 10.81 9.21 4.82
CA ARG A 52 12.06 8.54 4.42
C ARG A 52 11.92 7.02 4.39
N VAL A 53 10.79 6.50 4.87
CA VAL A 53 10.38 5.11 4.73
C VAL A 53 8.89 5.11 4.35
N ILE A 54 8.52 4.39 3.30
CA ILE A 54 7.13 4.10 2.94
C ILE A 54 6.85 2.61 3.05
N THR A 55 5.62 2.22 3.35
CA THR A 55 5.20 0.83 3.50
C THR A 55 4.31 0.42 2.33
N ILE A 56 4.61 -0.70 1.66
CA ILE A 56 3.77 -1.17 0.54
C ILE A 56 2.31 -1.40 0.99
N ASN A 57 1.34 -1.01 0.17
CA ASN A 57 -0.08 -1.06 0.51
C ASN A 57 -0.68 -2.49 0.41
N THR A 58 -0.13 -3.45 1.15
CA THR A 58 -0.51 -4.88 1.09
C THR A 58 -1.02 -5.44 2.42
N TYR A 59 -1.48 -4.58 3.34
CA TYR A 59 -1.92 -4.99 4.68
C TYR A 59 -3.10 -5.99 4.66
N SER A 60 -4.01 -5.86 3.70
CA SER A 60 -5.15 -6.77 3.52
C SER A 60 -4.85 -7.96 2.61
N ALA A 61 -3.73 -7.96 1.90
CA ALA A 61 -3.35 -8.99 0.94
C ALA A 61 -2.61 -10.14 1.65
N THR A 62 -3.28 -10.81 2.60
CA THR A 62 -2.77 -12.05 3.23
C THR A 62 -3.42 -13.28 2.59
N PRO A 63 -2.74 -14.44 2.57
CA PRO A 63 -3.31 -15.66 2.01
C PRO A 63 -4.68 -16.01 2.61
N GLU A 64 -4.83 -15.89 3.93
CA GLU A 64 -6.06 -16.24 4.65
C GLU A 64 -7.24 -15.31 4.31
N ARG A 65 -6.97 -14.00 4.16
CA ARG A 65 -8.00 -13.02 3.78
C ARG A 65 -8.43 -13.21 2.33
N LEU A 66 -7.48 -13.47 1.44
CA LEU A 66 -7.76 -13.74 0.03
C LEU A 66 -8.52 -15.07 -0.15
N ALA A 67 -8.18 -16.11 0.62
CA ALA A 67 -8.87 -17.41 0.61
C ALA A 67 -10.36 -17.31 0.95
N ARG A 68 -10.71 -16.50 1.96
CA ARG A 68 -12.11 -16.28 2.37
C ARG A 68 -13.00 -15.75 1.25
N GLU A 69 -12.39 -15.12 0.25
CA GLU A 69 -13.07 -14.45 -0.86
C GLU A 69 -12.80 -15.15 -2.20
N GLY A 70 -12.17 -16.34 -2.18
CA GLY A 70 -11.85 -17.12 -3.37
C GLY A 70 -10.78 -16.50 -4.27
N ALA A 71 -9.88 -15.68 -3.71
CA ALA A 71 -8.91 -14.87 -4.43
C ALA A 71 -7.44 -15.20 -4.09
N GLU A 72 -7.15 -16.42 -3.63
CA GLU A 72 -5.83 -16.87 -3.17
C GLU A 72 -4.71 -16.63 -4.19
N ASP A 73 -5.03 -16.86 -5.47
CA ASP A 73 -4.11 -16.68 -6.59
C ASP A 73 -3.63 -15.23 -6.76
N LEU A 74 -4.33 -14.26 -6.17
CA LEU A 74 -3.96 -12.84 -6.20
C LEU A 74 -2.86 -12.48 -5.21
N PHE A 75 -2.48 -13.36 -4.26
CA PHE A 75 -1.48 -13.02 -3.24
C PHE A 75 -0.16 -12.53 -3.86
N LYS A 76 0.47 -13.33 -4.71
CA LYS A 76 1.74 -12.95 -5.35
C LYS A 76 1.59 -11.74 -6.29
N PRO A 77 0.57 -11.67 -7.17
CA PRO A 77 0.31 -10.48 -7.99
C PRO A 77 0.19 -9.19 -7.17
N LEU A 78 -0.57 -9.20 -6.08
CA LEU A 78 -0.78 -8.03 -5.23
C LEU A 78 0.50 -7.58 -4.52
N GLN A 79 1.29 -8.52 -4.00
CA GLN A 79 2.60 -8.21 -3.40
C GLN A 79 3.55 -7.56 -4.41
N LYS A 80 3.64 -8.16 -5.61
CA LYS A 80 4.45 -7.61 -6.70
C LYS A 80 3.98 -6.20 -7.08
N ARG A 81 2.66 -6.01 -7.20
CA ARG A 81 2.06 -4.73 -7.58
C ARG A 81 2.32 -3.65 -6.53
N GLY A 82 2.19 -3.97 -5.23
CA GLY A 82 2.51 -3.03 -4.15
C GLY A 82 3.98 -2.58 -4.18
N ILE A 83 4.90 -3.51 -4.43
CA ILE A 83 6.34 -3.19 -4.57
C ILE A 83 6.59 -2.30 -5.80
N GLU A 84 5.97 -2.61 -6.93
CA GLU A 84 6.11 -1.82 -8.17
C GLU A 84 5.63 -0.38 -7.98
N LEU A 85 4.45 -0.18 -7.39
CA LEU A 85 3.87 1.14 -7.17
C LEU A 85 4.70 1.98 -6.19
N ALA A 86 5.19 1.37 -5.10
CA ALA A 86 6.08 2.05 -4.16
C ALA A 86 7.42 2.46 -4.81
N ARG A 87 7.96 1.62 -5.71
CA ARG A 87 9.17 1.95 -6.48
C ARG A 87 8.94 3.11 -7.44
N GLN A 88 7.85 3.06 -8.21
CA GLN A 88 7.47 4.15 -9.12
C GLN A 88 7.33 5.47 -8.37
N ALA A 89 6.61 5.46 -7.23
CA ALA A 89 6.44 6.64 -6.40
C ALA A 89 7.78 7.22 -5.89
N ARG A 90 8.71 6.36 -5.47
CA ARG A 90 10.06 6.77 -5.06
C ARG A 90 10.85 7.36 -6.22
N ASP A 91 10.81 6.72 -7.37
CA ASP A 91 11.52 7.17 -8.57
C ASP A 91 10.97 8.54 -9.05
N GLU A 92 9.69 8.84 -8.80
CA GLU A 92 9.04 10.12 -9.11
C GLU A 92 9.24 11.23 -8.05
N ALA A 93 9.19 10.88 -6.76
CA ALA A 93 9.09 11.85 -5.67
C ALA A 93 10.39 12.07 -4.87
N GLY A 94 11.33 11.13 -4.93
CA GLY A 94 12.61 11.23 -4.24
C GLY A 94 12.96 10.02 -3.37
N ASP A 95 14.12 10.09 -2.72
CA ASP A 95 14.72 8.97 -2.03
C ASP A 95 14.04 8.61 -0.69
N ALA A 96 13.37 7.46 -0.68
CA ALA A 96 12.80 6.80 0.49
C ALA A 96 13.08 5.29 0.45
N ALA A 97 13.31 4.70 1.63
CA ALA A 97 13.32 3.24 1.75
C ALA A 97 11.91 2.68 1.62
N ILE A 98 11.79 1.46 1.12
CA ILE A 98 10.51 0.75 0.95
C ILE A 98 10.48 -0.40 1.96
N ALA A 99 9.48 -0.38 2.83
CA ALA A 99 9.21 -1.43 3.81
C ALA A 99 8.14 -2.39 3.28
N GLY A 100 8.34 -3.69 3.55
CA GLY A 100 7.30 -4.70 3.38
C GLY A 100 6.21 -4.54 4.45
N CYS A 101 4.98 -4.90 4.12
CA CYS A 101 3.87 -4.90 5.07
C CYS A 101 3.58 -6.33 5.54
N LEU A 102 3.98 -6.66 6.78
CA LEU A 102 3.66 -7.93 7.42
C LEU A 102 2.49 -7.74 8.38
N SER A 103 1.33 -8.28 8.01
CA SER A 103 0.10 -8.12 8.77
C SER A 103 -0.09 -9.26 9.78
N PRO A 104 -0.88 -9.05 10.85
CA PRO A 104 -1.29 -10.14 11.72
C PRO A 104 -2.04 -11.24 10.95
N LEU A 105 -1.91 -12.49 11.41
CA LEU A 105 -2.57 -13.66 10.79
C LEU A 105 -4.10 -13.53 10.76
N PHE A 106 -4.66 -13.02 11.85
CA PHE A 106 -6.07 -12.70 11.98
C PHE A 106 -6.14 -11.18 12.08
N GLY A 107 -6.86 -10.55 11.15
CA GLY A 107 -6.97 -9.10 11.07
C GLY A 107 -7.32 -8.42 12.38
N SER A 108 -6.95 -7.14 12.53
CA SER A 108 -7.43 -6.27 13.61
C SER A 108 -8.95 -6.16 13.62
#